data_AF-A0A529ZNR7-F1
#
_entry.id   AF-A0A529ZNR7-F1
#
_cell.length_a   1.000
_cell.length_b   1.000
_cell.length_c   1.000
_cell.angle_alpha   90.00
_cell.angle_beta   90.00
_cell.angle_gamma   90.00
#
_symmetry.space_group_name_H-M   'P 1'
#
loop_
_entity.id
_entity.type
_entity.pdbx_description
1 polymer ?
#
loop_
_entity_poly.entity_id
_entity_poly.type
_entity_poly.pdbx_seq_one_letter_code
_entity_poly.pdbx_strand_id
1 'polypeptide(L)' 'MRLAGKVAIVTGGGSGFGEGIVRKFVEEGASV' A
#
# COMPACT_ATOMS: atom_id res chain seq x y z
N MET A 1 -2.19 11.83 1.41
CA MET A 1 -0.74 11.98 1.19
C MET A 1 0.11 11.68 2.43
N ARG A 2 -0.33 10.82 3.35
CA ARG A 2 0.42 10.54 4.59
C ARG A 2 1.69 9.71 4.34
N LEU A 3 1.76 8.95 3.26
CA LEU A 3 2.84 7.99 2.99
C LEU A 3 3.75 8.39 1.82
N ALA A 4 3.65 9.63 1.34
CA ALA A 4 4.45 10.12 0.22
C ALA A 4 5.95 9.88 0.44
N GLY A 5 6.59 9.21 -0.52
CA GLY A 5 8.03 8.92 -0.51
C GLY A 5 8.46 7.82 0.46
N LYS A 6 7.52 7.07 1.06
CA LYS A 6 7.81 5.89 1.88
C LYS A 6 7.75 4.62 1.05
N VAL A 7 8.52 3.60 1.46
CA VAL A 7 8.42 2.23 0.93
C VAL A 7 7.68 1.39 1.97
N ALA A 8 6.69 0.60 1.53
CA ALA A 8 5.91 -0.27 2.40
C ALA A 8 5.86 -1.70 1.84
N ILE A 9 6.12 -2.71 2.67
CA ILE A 9 5.98 -4.11 2.27
C ILE A 9 4.67 -4.65 2.82
N VAL A 10 3.82 -5.18 1.93
CA VAL A 10 2.55 -5.81 2.30
C VAL A 10 2.58 -7.28 1.89
N THR A 11 2.57 -8.19 2.87
CA THR A 11 2.46 -9.63 2.61
C THR A 11 1.01 -9.98 2.24
N GLY A 12 0.82 -10.86 1.26
CA GLY A 12 -0.52 -11.22 0.77
C GLY A 12 -1.25 -10.09 0.01
N GLY A 13 -0.52 -9.11 -0.53
CA GLY A 13 -1.09 -7.92 -1.20
C GLY A 13 -1.90 -8.15 -2.48
N GLY A 14 -2.04 -9.40 -2.95
CA GLY A 14 -2.70 -9.73 -4.21
C GLY A 14 -4.21 -9.98 -4.13
N SER A 15 -4.79 -10.12 -2.94
CA SER A 15 -6.24 -10.33 -2.79
C SER A 15 -6.74 -9.96 -1.39
N GLY A 16 -8.07 -9.87 -1.23
CA GLY A 16 -8.73 -9.68 0.07
C GLY A 16 -8.26 -8.41 0.78
N PHE A 17 -7.94 -8.52 2.07
CA PHE A 17 -7.50 -7.36 2.86
C PHE A 17 -6.16 -6.80 2.38
N GLY A 18 -5.23 -7.66 1.95
CA GLY A 18 -3.92 -7.24 1.48
C GLY A 18 -4.02 -6.33 0.26
N GLU A 19 -4.90 -6.65 -0.69
CA GLU A 19 -5.16 -5.79 -1.87
C GLU A 19 -5.70 -4.42 -1.47
N GLY A 20 -6.67 -4.37 -0.55
CA GLY A 20 -7.22 -3.11 -0.04
C GLY A 20 -6.17 -2.22 0.63
N ILE A 21 -5.24 -2.84 1.38
CA ILE A 21 -4.12 -2.14 2.01
C ILE A 21 -3.15 -1.59 0.96
N VAL A 22 -2.77 -2.40 -0.04
CA VAL A 22 -1.89 -1.97 -1.14
C VAL A 22 -2.50 -0.76 -1.86
N ARG A 23 -3.77 -0.85 -2.27
CA ARG A 23 -4.47 0.26 -2.94
C ARG A 23 -4.43 1.54 -2.12
N LYS A 24 -4.79 1.44 -0.83
CA LYS A 24 -4.78 2.61 0.05
C LYS A 24 -3.39 3.21 0.22
N PHE A 25 -2.35 2.39 0.28
CA PHE A 25 -0.98 2.86 0.48
C PHE A 25 -0.42 3.54 -0.77
N VAL A 26 -0.72 3.02 -1.95
CA VAL A 26 -0.40 3.66 -3.23
C VAL A 26 -1.10 5.01 -3.35
N GLU A 27 -2.40 5.10 -3.02
CA GLU A 27 -3.15 6.37 -2.99
C GLU A 27 -2.54 7.40 -2.03
N GLU A 28 -1.98 6.95 -0.90
CA GLU A 28 -1.33 7.82 0.07
C GLU A 28 0.11 8.23 -0.32
N GLY A 29 0.63 7.68 -1.43
CA GLY A 29 1.92 8.04 -2.04
C GLY A 29 3.09 7.12 -1.68
N ALA A 30 2.81 5.93 -1.14
CA ALA A 30 3.85 4.93 -0.89
C ALA A 30 4.26 4.20 -2.18
N SER A 31 5.52 3.83 -2.26
CA SER A 31 5.97 2.72 -3.11
C SER A 31 5.70 1.43 -2.35
N VAL A 32 4.80 0.59 -2.86
CA VAL A 32 4.34 -0.64 -2.20
C VAL A 32 4.88 -1.86 -2.94
#